data_AF-A0A1M7ZKU0-F1
#
_entry.id   AF-A0A1M7ZKU0-F1
#
_cell.length_a   1.000
_cell.length_b   1.000
_cell.length_c   1.000
_cell.angle_alpha   90.00
_cell.angle_beta   90.00
_cell.angle_gamma   90.00
#
_symmetry.space_group_name_H-M   'P 1'
#
loop_
_entity.id
_entity.type
_entity.pdbx_description
1 polymer ?
#
loop_
_entity_poly.entity_id
_entity_poly.type
_entity_poly.pdbx_seq_one_letter_code
_entity_poly.pdbx_strand_id
1 'polypeptide(L)'
;MRRIYFTGLIILIGLITSQRGYSQSTKYISQFSHFQSYFNPGLTGYEGSTVRGFVRNQWSGFEGAPKTYFFSTELDFGELSGERDPE
;
A
#
# COMPACT_ATOMS: atom_id res chain seq x y z
N MET A 1 -31.44 -5.31 37.40
CA MET A 1 -31.62 -6.47 36.49
C MET A 1 -31.75 -6.06 35.02
N ARG A 2 -32.82 -5.37 34.57
CA ARG A 2 -33.05 -5.02 33.15
C ARG A 2 -31.91 -4.25 32.45
N ARG A 3 -31.24 -3.33 33.18
CA ARG A 3 -30.10 -2.55 32.65
C ARG A 3 -28.86 -3.41 32.40
N ILE A 4 -28.61 -4.43 33.24
CA ILE A 4 -27.45 -5.33 33.11
C ILE A 4 -27.59 -6.21 31.87
N TYR A 5 -28.79 -6.75 31.61
CA TYR A 5 -29.04 -7.53 30.39
C TYR A 5 -28.90 -6.69 29.13
N PHE A 6 -29.32 -5.42 29.17
CA PHE A 6 -29.19 -4.51 28.04
C PHE A 6 -27.73 -4.15 27.76
N THR A 7 -26.94 -3.85 28.81
CA THR A 7 -25.51 -3.61 28.67
C THR A 7 -24.78 -4.86 28.16
N GLY A 8 -25.13 -6.05 28.68
CA GLY A 8 -24.56 -7.32 28.22
C GLY A 8 -24.88 -7.62 26.75
N LEU A 9 -26.10 -7.32 26.30
CA LEU A 9 -26.53 -7.48 24.91
C LEU A 9 -25.74 -6.57 23.95
N ILE A 10 -25.52 -5.31 24.34
CA ILE A 10 -24.72 -4.36 23.54
C ILE A 10 -23.28 -4.85 23.38
N ILE A 11 -22.67 -5.33 24.46
CA ILE A 11 -21.30 -5.87 24.43
C ILE A 11 -21.24 -7.09 23.51
N LEU A 12 -22.20 -8.01 23.60
CA LEU A 12 -22.28 -9.19 22.76
C LEU A 12 -22.40 -8.83 21.27
N ILE A 13 -23.24 -7.86 20.93
CA ILE A 13 -23.40 -7.36 19.55
C ILE A 13 -22.09 -6.74 19.02
N GLY A 14 -21.38 -5.99 19.86
CA GLY A 14 -20.07 -5.42 19.51
C GLY A 14 -19.01 -6.49 19.21
N LEU A 15 -19.03 -7.61 19.93
CA LEU A 15 -18.09 -8.72 19.71
C LEU A 15 -18.42 -9.55 18.47
N ILE A 16 -19.69 -9.67 18.09
CA ILE A 16 -20.11 -10.41 16.89
C ILE A 16 -19.80 -9.61 15.61
N THR A 17 -19.86 -8.28 15.69
CA THR A 17 -19.66 -7.39 14.53
C THR A 17 -18.19 -7.07 14.22
N SER A 18 -17.24 -7.40 15.11
CA SER A 18 -15.81 -7.11 14.94
C SER A 18 -15.04 -8.07 14.02
N GLN A 19 -15.70 -9.06 13.42
CA GLN A 19 -15.07 -10.20 12.73
C GLN A 19 -14.41 -9.89 11.38
N ARG A 20 -14.48 -8.65 10.85
CA ARG A 20 -13.94 -8.32 9.51
C ARG A 20 -13.07 -7.07 9.50
N GLY A 21 -11.86 -7.20 10.02
CA GLY A 21 -10.76 -6.28 9.69
C GLY A 21 -10.00 -6.80 8.47
N TYR A 22 -10.16 -6.15 7.32
CA TYR A 22 -9.26 -6.37 6.19
C TYR A 22 -7.98 -5.58 6.46
N SER A 23 -6.97 -6.22 7.05
CA SER A 23 -5.63 -5.63 7.09
C SER A 23 -5.02 -5.73 5.69
N GLN A 24 -4.81 -4.60 5.02
CA GLN A 24 -4.00 -4.56 3.80
C GLN A 24 -2.53 -4.58 4.20
N SER A 25 -1.88 -5.72 4.01
CA SER A 25 -0.41 -5.78 4.01
C SER A 25 0.10 -5.38 2.65
N THR A 26 0.99 -4.37 2.62
CA THR A 26 1.74 -4.03 1.41
C THR A 26 2.67 -5.18 1.04
N LYS A 27 2.76 -5.51 -0.25
CA LYS A 27 3.63 -6.59 -0.72
C LYS A 27 5.07 -6.08 -0.74
N TYR A 28 5.87 -6.49 0.24
CA TYR A 28 7.28 -6.10 0.27
C TYR A 28 8.06 -6.63 -0.94
N ILE A 29 8.87 -5.75 -1.52
CA ILE A 29 9.83 -6.02 -2.59
C ILE A 29 11.21 -5.54 -2.16
N SER A 30 12.27 -6.14 -2.70
CA SER A 30 13.65 -5.77 -2.33
C SER A 30 14.13 -4.50 -3.05
N GLN A 31 13.43 -4.06 -4.09
CA GLN A 31 13.79 -2.95 -4.97
C GLN A 31 13.35 -1.59 -4.39
N PHE A 32 13.62 -1.36 -3.10
CA PHE A 32 13.23 -0.12 -2.40
C PHE A 32 13.77 1.13 -3.11
N SER A 33 15.06 1.14 -3.46
CA SER A 33 15.73 2.27 -4.10
C SER A 33 15.08 2.72 -5.42
N HIS A 34 14.42 1.80 -6.13
CA HIS A 34 13.78 2.10 -7.41
C HIS A 34 12.30 2.48 -7.27
N PHE A 35 11.67 2.20 -6.13
CA PHE A 35 10.23 2.35 -5.92
C PHE A 35 9.96 2.93 -4.53
N GLN A 36 10.59 4.04 -4.19
CA GLN A 36 10.52 4.62 -2.85
C GLN A 36 9.09 5.06 -2.50
N SER A 37 8.38 5.65 -3.49
CA SER A 37 6.96 6.02 -3.43
C SER A 37 6.02 4.86 -3.07
N TYR A 38 6.39 3.62 -3.43
CA TYR A 38 5.63 2.40 -3.10
C TYR A 38 5.55 2.17 -1.58
N PHE A 39 6.59 2.59 -0.85
CA PHE A 39 6.69 2.40 0.59
C PHE A 39 6.32 3.65 1.37
N ASN A 40 6.58 4.83 0.81
CA ASN A 40 6.25 6.11 1.42
C ASN A 40 5.66 7.06 0.36
N PRO A 41 4.34 7.35 0.40
CA PRO A 41 3.73 8.24 -0.57
C PRO A 41 4.26 9.67 -0.52
N GLY A 42 4.91 10.09 0.58
CA GLY A 42 5.58 11.39 0.67
C GLY A 42 6.84 11.50 -0.19
N LEU A 43 7.33 10.39 -0.76
CA LEU A 43 8.44 10.37 -1.71
C LEU A 43 7.97 10.30 -3.17
N THR A 44 6.68 10.50 -3.42
CA THR A 44 6.14 10.57 -4.79
C THR A 44 6.76 11.77 -5.51
N GLY A 45 7.39 11.52 -6.66
CA GLY A 45 8.06 12.58 -7.43
C GLY A 45 9.37 13.08 -6.80
N TYR A 46 9.90 12.41 -5.77
CA TYR A 46 11.17 12.78 -5.13
C TYR A 46 12.37 12.71 -6.08
N GLU A 47 12.31 11.83 -7.08
CA GLU A 47 13.30 11.73 -8.16
C GLU A 47 12.76 12.35 -9.46
N GLY A 48 11.83 13.30 -9.36
CA GLY A 48 11.12 13.91 -10.48
C GLY A 48 9.96 13.08 -11.04
N SER A 49 9.35 13.60 -12.10
CA SER A 49 8.24 13.01 -12.83
C SER A 49 8.68 11.72 -13.54
N THR A 50 8.07 10.59 -13.19
CA THR A 50 8.57 9.28 -13.61
C THR A 50 7.45 8.28 -13.84
N VAL A 51 7.68 7.36 -14.78
CA VAL A 51 6.82 6.19 -15.02
C VAL A 51 7.63 4.94 -14.73
N ARG A 52 7.17 4.12 -13.79
CA ARG A 52 7.90 2.93 -13.34
C ARG A 52 6.99 1.72 -13.26
N GLY A 53 7.54 0.54 -13.52
CA GLY A 53 6.81 -0.70 -13.36
C GLY A 53 7.75 -1.88 -13.24
N PHE A 54 7.26 -2.96 -12.64
CA PHE A 54 8.01 -4.21 -12.56
C PHE A 54 7.09 -5.42 -12.64
N VAL A 55 7.69 -6.54 -13.07
CA VAL A 55 7.10 -7.87 -13.01
C VAL A 55 8.02 -8.75 -12.17
N ARG A 56 7.43 -9.43 -11.18
CA ARG A 56 8.17 -10.32 -10.27
C ARG A 56 7.56 -11.72 -10.28
N ASN A 57 8.40 -12.71 -10.57
CA ASN A 57 8.10 -14.13 -10.37
C ASN A 57 8.69 -14.57 -9.03
N GLN A 58 7.87 -15.06 -8.09
CA GLN A 58 8.33 -15.39 -6.73
C GLN A 58 9.18 -16.67 -6.65
N TRP A 59 8.82 -17.70 -7.42
CA TRP A 59 9.55 -18.97 -7.49
C TRP A 59 9.83 -19.27 -8.95
N SER A 60 10.98 -18.80 -9.44
CA SER A 60 11.36 -19.00 -10.84
C SER A 60 11.48 -20.51 -11.14
N GLY A 61 10.87 -20.94 -12.24
CA GLY A 61 10.87 -22.35 -12.67
C GLY A 61 9.74 -23.22 -12.11
N PHE A 62 8.90 -22.73 -11.19
CA PHE A 62 7.73 -23.47 -10.73
C PHE A 62 6.48 -23.05 -11.52
N GLU A 63 5.84 -24.00 -12.18
CA GLU A 63 4.61 -23.76 -12.93
C GLU A 63 3.48 -23.30 -11.99
N GLY A 64 2.79 -22.22 -12.36
CA GLY A 64 1.75 -21.62 -11.52
C GLY A 64 2.26 -20.79 -10.33
N ALA A 65 3.57 -20.54 -10.23
CA ALA A 65 4.11 -19.68 -9.19
C ALA A 65 3.48 -18.26 -9.21
N PRO A 66 3.25 -17.63 -8.04
CA PRO A 66 2.67 -16.30 -7.97
C PRO A 66 3.49 -15.25 -8.74
N LYS A 67 2.79 -14.47 -9.56
CA LYS A 67 3.34 -13.31 -10.28
C LYS A 67 2.80 -12.02 -9.70
N THR A 68 3.68 -11.04 -9.51
CA THR A 68 3.29 -9.68 -9.09
C THR A 68 3.61 -8.72 -10.22
N TYR A 69 2.63 -7.90 -10.58
CA TYR A 69 2.77 -6.81 -11.53
C TYR A 69 2.56 -5.51 -10.76
N PHE A 70 3.39 -4.52 -11.05
CA PHE A 70 3.29 -3.20 -10.47
C PHE A 70 3.52 -2.15 -11.54
N PHE A 71 2.78 -1.06 -11.43
CA PHE A 71 2.87 0.09 -12.31
C PHE A 71 2.61 1.35 -11.47
N SER A 72 3.41 2.38 -11.70
CA SER A 72 3.34 3.68 -11.05
C SER A 72 3.58 4.79 -12.07
N THR A 73 2.88 5.90 -11.88
CA THR A 73 3.15 7.17 -12.56
C THR A 73 3.16 8.24 -11.50
N GLU A 74 4.25 8.98 -11.43
CA GLU A 74 4.51 9.99 -10.44
C GLU A 74 4.77 11.30 -11.19
N LEU A 75 4.17 12.38 -10.68
CA LEU A 75 4.29 13.71 -11.26
C LEU A 75 4.85 14.62 -10.20
N ASP A 76 5.95 15.28 -10.52
CA ASP A 76 6.41 16.44 -9.76
C ASP A 76 5.89 17.71 -10.46
N PHE A 77 4.95 18.38 -9.81
CA PHE A 77 4.39 19.63 -10.34
C PHE A 77 5.41 20.78 -10.33
N GLY A 78 6.43 20.74 -9.46
CA GLY A 78 7.54 21.69 -9.46
C GLY A 78 8.33 21.61 -10.75
N GLU A 79 8.88 20.43 -11.05
CA GLU A 79 9.56 20.14 -12.31
C GLU A 79 8.67 20.44 -13.54
N LEU A 80 7.39 20.04 -13.52
CA LEU A 80 6.45 20.33 -14.61
C LEU A 80 6.22 21.83 -14.82
N SER A 81 6.36 22.64 -13.77
CA SER A 81 6.27 24.10 -13.84
C SER A 81 7.59 24.78 -14.24
N GLY A 82 8.66 24.01 -14.41
CA GLY A 82 10.00 24.49 -14.78
C GLY A 82 10.91 24.82 -13.60
N GLU A 83 10.50 24.49 -12.37
CA GLU A 83 11.36 24.56 -11.19
C GLU A 83 12.49 23.52 -11.34
N ARG A 84 13.71 23.87 -10.91
CA ARG A 84 14.83 22.93 -10.90
C ARG A 84 15.17 22.59 -9.47
N ASP A 85 15.49 21.33 -9.24
CA ASP A 85 15.97 20.91 -7.93
C ASP A 85 17.25 21.69 -7.55
N PRO A 86 17.38 22.11 -6.29
CA PRO A 86 18.60 22.70 -5.79
C PRO A 86 19.76 21.68 -5.87
N GLU A 87 20.93 22.13 -6.34
CA GLU A 87 22.16 21.33 -6.42
C GLU A 87 22.72 20.93 -5.05
#